data_AF-A0AAD6UML2-F1
#
_entry.id   AF-A0AAD6UML2-F1
#
_cell.length_a   1.000
_cell.length_b   1.000
_cell.length_c   1.000
_cell.angle_alpha   90.00
_cell.angle_beta   90.00
_cell.angle_gamma   90.00
#
_symmetry.space_group_name_H-M   'P 1'
#
loop_
_entity.id
_entity.type
_entity.pdbx_description
1 polymer ?
#
loop_
_entity_poly.entity_id
_entity_poly.type
_entity_poly.pdbx_seq_one_letter_code
_entity_poly.pdbx_strand_id
1 'polypeptide(L)'
;MTSPQAVCQTPLDVLADLAIQRAASFAVYDSHDDSSHSPPPSSPLSSASAGLPKRYITSSGSAACGAHHLRPRKKVPKSHQSSRLHLKPKQELKIRRKELMDRACAIKSLENSPVNEQQLVVLKTIYNEITMYPPEPWLVLMACVLHRSLRQIKNWFSNTRQKNRWGDVVCARTDLGERLRLRPSATELCELWSDDFFEEVLMILSYRTARRLQWERAEAVNKPATLQSC
;
A
#
# COMPACT_ATOMS: atom_id res chain seq x y z
N MET A 1 35.92 25.32 17.11
CA MET A 1 34.52 25.65 16.73
C MET A 1 34.12 24.75 15.58
N THR A 2 33.60 23.57 15.91
CA THR A 2 33.12 22.58 14.93
C THR A 2 31.68 22.89 14.58
N SER A 3 31.45 23.32 13.33
CA SER A 3 30.10 23.50 12.79
C SER A 3 29.38 22.15 12.81
N PRO A 4 28.15 22.05 13.35
CA PRO A 4 27.41 20.80 13.30
C PRO A 4 27.08 20.52 11.83
N GLN A 5 27.67 19.48 11.26
CA GLN A 5 27.20 18.93 10.00
C GLN A 5 25.79 18.40 10.26
N ALA A 6 24.78 19.15 9.82
CA ALA A 6 23.42 18.65 9.74
C ALA A 6 23.45 17.48 8.75
N VAL A 7 23.47 16.26 9.27
CA VAL A 7 23.27 15.06 8.47
C VAL A 7 21.89 15.22 7.84
N CYS A 8 21.85 15.53 6.55
CA CYS A 8 20.63 15.59 5.77
C CYS A 8 20.06 14.19 5.67
N GLN A 9 19.34 13.75 6.71
CA GLN A 9 18.58 12.51 6.68
C GLN A 9 17.65 12.58 5.48
N THR A 10 17.82 11.62 4.59
CA THR A 10 16.96 11.47 3.43
C THR A 10 15.57 11.05 3.92
N PRO A 11 14.49 11.37 3.18
CA PRO A 11 13.15 10.91 3.54
C PRO A 11 13.08 9.37 3.73
N LEU A 12 13.97 8.62 3.07
CA LEU A 12 14.10 7.17 3.19
C LEU A 12 14.69 6.74 4.54
N ASP A 13 15.74 7.40 5.05
CA ASP A 13 16.37 7.06 6.33
C ASP A 13 15.36 7.11 7.48
N VAL A 14 14.43 8.07 7.40
CA VAL A 14 13.44 8.27 8.46
C VAL A 14 12.17 7.46 8.28
N LEU A 15 11.93 6.94 7.07
CA LEU A 15 10.96 5.87 6.88
C LEU A 15 11.54 4.58 7.48
N ALA A 16 12.82 4.28 7.22
CA ALA A 16 13.53 3.13 7.76
C ALA A 16 13.47 3.09 9.29
N ASP A 17 13.75 4.20 9.98
CA ASP A 17 13.63 4.29 11.43
C ASP A 17 12.22 3.95 11.95
N LEU A 18 11.16 4.34 11.23
CA LEU A 18 9.77 4.05 11.62
C LEU A 18 9.40 2.59 11.40
N ALA A 19 9.85 2.00 10.31
CA ALA A 19 9.66 0.57 10.08
C ALA A 19 10.41 -0.27 11.11
N ILE A 20 11.63 0.13 11.48
CA ILE A 20 12.42 -0.49 12.55
C ILE A 20 11.71 -0.38 13.90
N GLN A 21 11.18 0.79 14.26
CA GLN A 21 10.43 0.99 15.51
C GLN A 21 9.17 0.12 15.58
N ARG A 22 8.47 -0.09 14.46
CA ARG A 22 7.26 -0.92 14.41
C ARG A 22 7.56 -2.42 14.37
N ALA A 23 8.63 -2.83 13.69
CA ALA A 23 9.11 -4.22 13.76
C ALA A 23 9.49 -4.60 15.21
N ALA A 24 10.12 -3.67 15.93
CA ALA A 24 10.45 -3.84 17.34
C ALA A 24 9.20 -3.95 18.24
N SER A 25 8.12 -3.20 17.98
CA SER A 25 6.89 -3.29 18.79
C SER A 25 6.07 -4.55 18.52
N PHE A 26 6.11 -5.09 17.29
CA PHE A 26 5.44 -6.34 16.95
C PHE A 26 6.14 -7.57 17.56
N ALA A 27 7.48 -7.54 17.67
CA ALA A 27 8.26 -8.62 18.28
C ALA A 27 8.04 -8.78 19.80
N VAL A 28 7.47 -7.78 20.48
CA VAL A 28 7.23 -7.82 21.93
C VAL A 28 5.91 -8.54 22.29
N TYR A 29 5.01 -8.77 21.33
CA TYR A 29 3.69 -9.37 21.59
C TYR A 29 3.59 -10.88 21.30
N ASP A 30 4.66 -11.53 20.83
CA ASP A 30 4.66 -12.95 20.43
C ASP A 30 5.58 -13.81 21.33
N SER A 31 5.49 -13.63 22.65
CA SER A 31 6.32 -14.40 23.60
C SER A 31 5.60 -14.81 24.89
N HIS A 32 4.28 -15.02 24.85
CA HIS A 32 3.56 -15.71 25.93
C HIS A 32 2.39 -16.55 25.38
N ASP A 33 2.64 -17.83 25.08
CA ASP A 33 2.09 -18.97 25.83
C ASP A 33 2.62 -20.28 25.21
N ASP A 34 3.60 -20.88 25.90
CA ASP A 34 4.07 -22.24 25.67
C ASP A 34 3.18 -23.16 26.51
N SER A 35 2.34 -23.97 25.86
CA SER A 35 1.81 -25.20 26.45
C SER A 35 1.36 -26.19 25.38
N SER A 36 2.33 -27.02 24.98
CA SER A 36 2.20 -28.48 24.84
C SER A 36 1.00 -29.01 24.05
N HIS A 37 1.18 -29.32 22.75
CA HIS A 37 0.45 -30.42 22.10
C HIS A 37 1.33 -31.16 21.08
N SER A 38 1.46 -32.46 21.33
CA SER A 38 2.31 -33.45 20.66
C SER A 38 1.96 -33.68 19.18
N PRO A 39 2.93 -34.11 18.34
CA PRO A 39 2.66 -34.49 16.96
C PRO A 39 2.19 -35.95 16.86
N PRO A 40 1.21 -36.29 15.99
CA PRO A 40 0.96 -37.66 15.60
C PRO A 40 1.70 -38.03 14.28
N PRO A 41 1.85 -39.34 14.01
CA PRO A 41 2.98 -39.89 13.27
C PRO A 41 2.77 -39.99 11.76
N SER A 42 3.92 -40.07 11.08
CA SER A 42 4.12 -40.39 9.66
C SER A 42 3.62 -41.80 9.31
N SER A 43 3.06 -41.97 8.10
CA SER A 43 2.88 -43.27 7.42
C SER A 43 2.53 -43.08 5.92
N PRO A 44 2.71 -44.10 5.05
CA PRO A 44 3.59 -43.99 3.88
C PRO A 44 2.93 -44.24 2.50
N LEU A 45 3.73 -43.96 1.45
CA LEU A 45 3.87 -44.61 0.12
C LEU A 45 2.65 -45.24 -0.61
N SER A 46 2.42 -44.81 -1.86
CA SER A 46 2.16 -45.63 -3.07
C SER A 46 1.90 -44.69 -4.27
N SER A 47 2.71 -44.63 -5.34
CA SER A 47 2.98 -45.60 -6.42
C SER A 47 2.06 -45.45 -7.65
N ALA A 48 2.72 -45.27 -8.81
CA ALA A 48 2.27 -45.43 -10.21
C ALA A 48 1.16 -44.46 -10.71
N SER A 49 1.16 -43.97 -11.95
CA SER A 49 1.40 -44.70 -13.20
C SER A 49 1.77 -43.77 -14.38
N ALA A 50 2.37 -44.39 -15.39
CA ALA A 50 2.86 -43.87 -16.65
C ALA A 50 1.77 -43.31 -17.60
N GLY A 51 2.18 -42.49 -18.57
CA GLY A 51 1.35 -42.16 -19.72
C GLY A 51 1.86 -40.99 -20.57
N LEU A 52 2.76 -41.29 -21.50
CA LEU A 52 3.31 -40.40 -22.55
C LEU A 52 2.32 -40.32 -23.76
N PRO A 53 2.64 -39.63 -24.86
CA PRO A 53 1.93 -38.48 -25.44
C PRO A 53 0.98 -38.80 -26.61
N LYS A 54 0.17 -37.83 -27.09
CA LYS A 54 -0.07 -37.66 -28.55
C LYS A 54 -0.76 -36.34 -28.94
N ARG A 55 -0.27 -35.84 -30.07
CA ARG A 55 -0.68 -34.71 -30.91
C ARG A 55 -2.10 -34.88 -31.46
N TYR A 56 -2.80 -33.79 -31.81
CA TYR A 56 -3.05 -33.33 -33.20
C TYR A 56 -4.09 -32.18 -33.25
N ILE A 57 -3.67 -31.11 -33.93
CA ILE A 57 -4.36 -30.22 -34.88
C ILE A 57 -5.85 -30.55 -35.16
N THR A 58 -6.77 -29.60 -35.04
CA THR A 58 -7.54 -28.99 -36.17
C THR A 58 -8.67 -28.06 -35.73
N SER A 59 -8.93 -27.15 -36.67
CA SER A 59 -9.76 -25.98 -36.75
C SER A 59 -11.28 -26.21 -36.80
N SER A 60 -12.01 -25.16 -36.40
CA SER A 60 -13.24 -24.61 -37.03
C SER A 60 -14.45 -25.49 -37.33
N GLY A 61 -15.62 -25.04 -36.85
CA GLY A 61 -16.86 -25.13 -37.65
C GLY A 61 -18.10 -25.63 -36.91
N SER A 62 -19.06 -24.72 -36.78
CA SER A 62 -20.52 -24.91 -36.80
C SER A 62 -21.25 -25.83 -35.80
N ALA A 63 -22.11 -25.16 -35.04
CA ALA A 63 -23.53 -25.48 -34.78
C ALA A 63 -24.02 -26.93 -34.91
N ALA A 64 -24.54 -27.48 -33.81
CA ALA A 64 -25.90 -27.99 -33.74
C ALA A 64 -26.27 -28.44 -32.31
N CYS A 65 -27.56 -28.40 -32.09
CA CYS A 65 -28.36 -28.68 -30.90
C CYS A 65 -28.11 -30.06 -30.28
N GLY A 66 -28.18 -30.14 -28.95
CA GLY A 66 -28.17 -31.40 -28.21
C GLY A 66 -28.67 -31.22 -26.78
N ALA A 67 -29.97 -31.44 -26.58
CA ALA A 67 -30.59 -31.62 -25.29
C ALA A 67 -30.15 -32.97 -24.66
N HIS A 68 -30.44 -33.12 -23.35
CA HIS A 68 -30.30 -34.32 -22.51
C HIS A 68 -28.94 -34.55 -21.81
N HIS A 69 -28.81 -34.09 -20.56
CA HIS A 69 -28.92 -34.95 -19.37
C HIS A 69 -28.56 -34.15 -18.10
N LEU A 70 -29.59 -33.86 -17.30
CA LEU A 70 -29.44 -33.35 -15.94
C LEU A 70 -28.88 -34.48 -15.05
N ARG A 71 -27.56 -34.52 -14.85
CA ARG A 71 -26.98 -35.27 -13.73
C ARG A 71 -27.06 -34.39 -12.47
N PRO A 72 -27.77 -34.77 -11.41
CA PRO A 72 -27.71 -34.05 -10.14
C PRO A 72 -26.32 -34.26 -9.54
N ARG A 73 -25.49 -33.22 -9.63
CA ARG A 73 -24.17 -33.17 -9.00
C ARG A 73 -24.38 -33.18 -7.49
N LYS A 74 -24.08 -34.30 -6.83
CA LYS A 74 -24.06 -34.44 -5.36
C LYS A 74 -23.26 -33.27 -4.77
N LYS A 75 -23.95 -32.37 -4.08
CA LYS A 75 -23.33 -31.29 -3.32
C LYS A 75 -22.66 -31.91 -2.10
N VAL A 76 -21.34 -32.04 -2.14
CA VAL A 76 -20.54 -32.29 -0.93
C VAL A 76 -20.69 -31.04 -0.06
N PRO A 77 -21.25 -31.11 1.15
CA PRO A 77 -21.30 -29.95 2.03
C PRO A 77 -19.87 -29.63 2.46
N LYS A 78 -19.28 -28.61 1.83
CA LYS A 78 -18.01 -28.04 2.28
C LYS A 78 -18.27 -27.41 3.66
N SER A 79 -17.61 -27.98 4.65
CA SER A 79 -17.47 -27.48 6.02
C SER A 79 -17.38 -25.95 6.04
N HIS A 80 -18.41 -25.32 6.61
CA HIS A 80 -18.59 -23.87 6.71
C HIS A 80 -18.04 -23.28 8.02
N GLN A 81 -17.21 -24.01 8.77
CA GLN A 81 -16.88 -23.62 10.15
C GLN A 81 -15.70 -22.64 10.32
N SER A 82 -14.83 -22.44 9.32
CA SER A 82 -13.70 -21.50 9.46
C SER A 82 -14.01 -20.06 9.05
N SER A 83 -15.20 -19.78 8.47
CA SER A 83 -15.47 -18.45 7.87
C SER A 83 -15.99 -17.40 8.85
N ARG A 84 -16.42 -17.75 10.08
CA ARG A 84 -17.08 -16.76 10.97
C ARG A 84 -16.12 -15.83 11.71
N LEU A 85 -14.91 -16.28 12.03
CA LEU A 85 -13.96 -15.48 12.82
C LEU A 85 -13.31 -14.35 12.01
N HIS A 86 -13.12 -14.53 10.70
CA HIS A 86 -12.50 -13.51 9.82
C HIS A 86 -13.48 -12.50 9.19
N LEU A 87 -14.79 -12.63 9.43
CA LEU A 87 -15.78 -11.71 8.85
C LEU A 87 -15.80 -10.35 9.56
N LYS A 88 -15.58 -10.33 10.88
CA LYS A 88 -15.65 -9.10 11.67
C LYS A 88 -14.58 -8.07 11.27
N PRO A 89 -13.28 -8.42 11.18
CA PRO A 89 -12.25 -7.44 10.83
C PRO A 89 -12.42 -6.88 9.41
N LYS A 90 -12.80 -7.74 8.46
CA LYS A 90 -13.05 -7.31 7.07
C LYS A 90 -14.25 -6.39 6.93
N GLN A 91 -15.27 -6.57 7.77
CA GLN A 91 -16.46 -5.71 7.77
C GLN A 91 -16.16 -4.36 8.40
N GLU A 92 -15.44 -4.35 9.53
CA GLU A 92 -15.01 -3.13 10.21
C GLU A 92 -14.14 -2.25 9.30
N LEU A 93 -13.17 -2.83 8.61
CA LEU A 93 -12.35 -2.10 7.64
C LEU A 93 -13.20 -1.49 6.51
N LYS A 94 -14.20 -2.21 5.99
CA LYS A 94 -15.09 -1.68 4.95
C LYS A 94 -15.88 -0.48 5.45
N ILE A 95 -16.35 -0.53 6.69
CA ILE A 95 -17.05 0.58 7.33
C ILE A 95 -16.11 1.78 7.43
N ARG A 96 -14.90 1.59 7.98
CA ARG A 96 -13.90 2.66 8.09
C ARG A 96 -13.51 3.24 6.74
N ARG A 97 -13.29 2.41 5.71
CA ARG A 97 -13.00 2.86 4.34
C ARG A 97 -14.15 3.71 3.77
N LYS A 98 -15.40 3.35 4.07
CA LYS A 98 -16.57 4.13 3.66
C LYS A 98 -16.62 5.48 4.37
N GLU A 99 -16.42 5.51 5.69
CA GLU A 99 -16.39 6.76 6.46
C GLU A 99 -15.26 7.69 6.00
N LEU A 100 -14.08 7.13 5.71
CA LEU A 100 -12.97 7.86 5.10
C LEU A 100 -13.33 8.41 3.72
N MET A 101 -14.00 7.62 2.89
CA MET A 101 -14.46 8.06 1.57
C MET A 101 -15.46 9.21 1.69
N ASP A 102 -16.43 9.10 2.59
CA ASP A 102 -17.43 10.15 2.84
C ASP A 102 -16.75 11.44 3.32
N ARG A 103 -15.77 11.33 4.24
CA ARG A 103 -14.95 12.47 4.68
C ARG A 103 -14.17 13.11 3.53
N ALA A 104 -13.51 12.31 2.69
CA ALA A 104 -12.75 12.82 1.55
C ALA A 104 -13.64 13.51 0.50
N CYS A 105 -14.83 12.97 0.26
CA CYS A 105 -15.82 13.58 -0.64
C CYS A 105 -16.40 14.89 -0.09
N ALA A 106 -16.47 15.04 1.24
CA ALA A 106 -16.95 16.27 1.88
C ALA A 106 -15.95 17.45 1.78
N ILE A 107 -14.70 17.21 1.37
CA ILE A 107 -13.67 18.25 1.24
C ILE A 107 -14.03 19.18 0.08
N LYS A 108 -14.52 20.39 0.42
CA LYS A 108 -14.77 21.48 -0.52
C LYS A 108 -13.47 22.21 -0.84
N SER A 109 -12.64 21.65 -1.71
CA SER A 109 -11.50 22.37 -2.28
C SER A 109 -11.88 23.00 -3.61
N LEU A 110 -11.43 24.24 -3.86
CA LEU A 110 -11.49 24.84 -5.19
C LEU A 110 -10.80 23.92 -6.20
N GLU A 111 -11.54 23.48 -7.23
CA GLU A 111 -11.05 22.46 -8.19
C GLU A 111 -9.73 22.87 -8.86
N ASN A 112 -9.52 24.16 -9.05
CA ASN A 112 -8.34 24.74 -9.71
C ASN A 112 -7.29 25.31 -8.74
N SER A 113 -7.45 25.10 -7.42
CA SER A 113 -6.43 25.55 -6.47
C SER A 113 -5.16 24.72 -6.64
N PRO A 114 -4.00 25.35 -6.89
CA PRO A 114 -2.75 24.64 -7.01
C PRO A 114 -2.42 23.91 -5.70
N VAL A 115 -1.78 22.75 -5.82
CA VAL A 115 -1.24 22.00 -4.70
C VAL A 115 -0.18 22.85 -4.01
N ASN A 116 -0.26 23.01 -2.69
CA ASN A 116 0.73 23.75 -1.92
C ASN A 116 2.07 23.02 -1.97
N GLU A 117 3.18 23.73 -1.85
CA GLU A 117 4.54 23.19 -1.83
C GLU A 117 4.69 22.00 -0.88
N GLN A 118 4.18 22.10 0.36
CA GLN A 118 4.19 21.01 1.33
C GLN A 118 3.48 19.75 0.79
N GLN A 119 2.26 19.93 0.28
CA GLN A 119 1.45 18.82 -0.25
C GLN A 119 2.12 18.19 -1.47
N LEU A 120 2.76 19.01 -2.31
CA LEU A 120 3.48 18.56 -3.49
C LEU A 120 4.70 17.71 -3.11
N VAL A 121 5.46 18.13 -2.10
CA VAL A 121 6.60 17.34 -1.59
C VAL A 121 6.12 16.00 -1.07
N VAL A 122 5.05 15.95 -0.26
CA VAL A 122 4.49 14.69 0.25
C VAL A 122 4.06 13.77 -0.89
N LEU A 123 3.32 14.29 -1.87
CA LEU A 123 2.86 13.50 -3.02
C LEU A 123 4.02 12.97 -3.86
N LYS A 124 5.07 13.77 -4.08
CA LYS A 124 6.30 13.34 -4.76
C LYS A 124 7.01 12.23 -3.99
N THR A 125 7.14 12.36 -2.68
CA THR A 125 7.77 11.32 -1.85
C THR A 125 7.00 10.01 -1.94
N ILE A 126 5.66 10.05 -1.83
CA ILE A 126 4.84 8.83 -1.97
C ILE A 126 5.01 8.22 -3.36
N TYR A 127 5.02 9.03 -4.42
CA TYR A 127 5.16 8.56 -5.80
C TYR A 127 6.53 7.91 -6.07
N ASN A 128 7.60 8.53 -5.56
CA ASN A 128 8.97 8.09 -5.79
C ASN A 128 9.33 6.89 -4.92
N GLU A 129 8.93 6.92 -3.65
CA GLU A 129 9.44 5.99 -2.63
C GLU A 129 8.46 4.89 -2.25
N ILE A 130 7.15 5.09 -2.44
CA ILE A 130 6.11 4.15 -1.97
C ILE A 130 5.38 3.50 -3.13
N THR A 131 4.65 4.27 -3.94
CA THR A 131 3.84 3.73 -5.03
C THR A 131 3.47 4.77 -6.08
N MET A 132 3.58 4.40 -7.35
CA MET A 132 3.03 5.16 -8.48
C MET A 132 1.54 4.88 -8.73
N TYR A 133 1.02 3.81 -8.11
CA TYR A 133 -0.31 3.27 -8.33
C TYR A 133 -1.02 3.01 -6.99
N PRO A 134 -1.22 4.07 -6.19
CA PRO A 134 -1.90 3.93 -4.90
C PRO A 134 -3.30 3.34 -5.10
N PRO A 135 -3.70 2.36 -4.28
CA PRO A 135 -5.07 1.86 -4.29
C PRO A 135 -6.05 2.95 -3.80
N GLU A 136 -7.33 2.76 -4.09
CA GLU A 136 -8.38 3.73 -3.74
C GLU A 136 -8.38 4.11 -2.24
N PRO A 137 -8.26 3.18 -1.27
CA PRO A 137 -8.21 3.54 0.15
C PRO A 137 -7.04 4.49 0.48
N TRP A 138 -5.89 4.31 -0.15
CA TRP A 138 -4.73 5.17 0.08
C TRP A 138 -4.90 6.54 -0.57
N LEU A 139 -5.55 6.62 -1.73
CA LEU A 139 -5.95 7.89 -2.35
C LEU A 139 -6.90 8.68 -1.44
N VAL A 140 -7.84 8.00 -0.79
CA VAL A 140 -8.76 8.61 0.18
C VAL A 140 -8.02 9.10 1.43
N LEU A 141 -7.10 8.30 1.98
CA LEU A 141 -6.26 8.72 3.11
C LEU A 141 -5.43 9.97 2.77
N MET A 142 -4.80 9.98 1.58
CA MET A 142 -4.09 11.17 1.07
C MET A 142 -4.99 12.40 0.96
N ALA A 143 -6.21 12.23 0.45
CA ALA A 143 -7.18 13.33 0.35
C ALA A 143 -7.52 13.91 1.74
N CYS A 144 -7.76 13.05 2.72
CA CYS A 144 -8.05 13.45 4.11
C CYS A 144 -6.88 14.19 4.76
N VAL A 145 -5.67 13.61 4.74
CA VAL A 145 -4.49 14.18 5.44
C VAL A 145 -3.98 15.45 4.77
N LEU A 146 -4.02 15.51 3.44
CA LEU A 146 -3.55 16.69 2.70
C LEU A 146 -4.63 17.76 2.56
N HIS A 147 -5.86 17.50 3.02
CA HIS A 147 -7.02 18.37 2.85
C HIS A 147 -7.24 18.80 1.39
N ARG A 148 -7.18 17.83 0.48
CA ARG A 148 -7.41 18.04 -0.96
C ARG A 148 -8.48 17.09 -1.47
N SER A 149 -9.26 17.52 -2.45
CA SER A 149 -10.27 16.64 -3.04
C SER A 149 -9.62 15.37 -3.62
N LEU A 150 -10.33 14.25 -3.47
CA LEU A 150 -9.91 12.96 -4.02
C LEU A 150 -9.64 13.03 -5.53
N ARG A 151 -10.43 13.83 -6.26
CA ARG A 151 -10.26 14.08 -7.70
C ARG A 151 -8.90 14.71 -8.00
N GLN A 152 -8.47 15.71 -7.23
CA GLN A 152 -7.17 16.36 -7.41
C GLN A 152 -6.01 15.39 -7.17
N ILE A 153 -6.09 14.57 -6.11
CA ILE A 153 -5.07 13.56 -5.83
C ILE A 153 -4.98 12.55 -6.99
N LYS A 154 -6.12 12.01 -7.45
CA LYS A 154 -6.18 11.09 -8.60
C LYS A 154 -5.57 11.70 -9.87
N ASN A 155 -5.95 12.93 -10.20
CA ASN A 155 -5.44 13.65 -11.36
C ASN A 155 -3.94 13.88 -11.25
N TRP A 156 -3.44 14.24 -10.08
CA TRP A 156 -2.01 14.44 -9.84
C TRP A 156 -1.21 13.16 -10.12
N PHE A 157 -1.63 12.00 -9.58
CA PHE A 157 -0.96 10.73 -9.86
C PHE A 157 -1.05 10.34 -11.34
N SER A 158 -2.19 10.58 -11.99
CA SER A 158 -2.36 10.31 -13.42
C SER A 158 -1.40 11.14 -14.27
N ASN A 159 -1.38 12.46 -14.07
CA ASN A 159 -0.51 13.38 -14.81
C ASN A 159 0.97 13.08 -14.55
N THR A 160 1.31 12.75 -13.30
CA THR A 160 2.69 12.42 -12.94
C THR A 160 3.16 11.15 -13.64
N ARG A 161 2.33 10.10 -13.76
CA ARG A 161 2.66 8.90 -14.56
C ARG A 161 2.76 9.17 -16.06
N GLN A 162 1.95 10.09 -16.60
CA GLN A 162 2.05 10.44 -18.01
C GLN A 162 3.35 11.20 -18.32
N LYS A 163 3.78 12.06 -17.38
CA LYS A 163 5.05 12.80 -17.46
C LYS A 163 6.25 11.89 -17.25
N ASN A 164 6.18 11.03 -16.23
CA ASN A 164 7.25 10.13 -15.83
C ASN A 164 6.89 8.72 -16.30
N ARG A 165 7.36 8.34 -17.49
CA ARG A 165 6.98 7.07 -18.16
C ARG A 165 7.72 5.85 -17.64
N TRP A 166 8.48 5.98 -16.56
CA TRP A 166 9.41 4.96 -16.06
C TRP A 166 9.31 4.83 -14.56
N GLY A 167 9.63 3.63 -14.07
CA GLY A 167 9.67 3.34 -12.66
C GLY A 167 9.41 1.87 -12.36
N ASP A 168 10.28 1.28 -11.57
CA ASP A 168 10.13 -0.11 -11.14
C ASP A 168 9.01 -0.25 -10.12
N VAL A 169 8.31 -1.38 -10.22
CA VAL A 169 7.17 -1.73 -9.37
C VAL A 169 7.26 -3.20 -8.99
N VAL A 170 7.18 -3.47 -7.69
CA VAL A 170 7.06 -4.80 -7.10
C VAL A 170 5.61 -5.04 -6.70
N CYS A 171 5.09 -6.23 -7.01
CA CYS A 171 3.76 -6.63 -6.54
C CYS A 171 3.85 -7.20 -5.13
N ALA A 172 3.21 -6.52 -4.17
CA ALA A 172 3.06 -6.98 -2.79
C ALA A 172 1.60 -7.36 -2.51
N ARG A 173 1.35 -7.94 -1.33
CA ARG A 173 -0.01 -8.16 -0.82
C ARG A 173 -0.17 -7.52 0.55
N THR A 174 -1.34 -6.95 0.80
CA THR A 174 -1.72 -6.52 2.15
C THR A 174 -1.94 -7.74 3.05
N ASP A 175 -2.00 -7.49 4.35
CA ASP A 175 -2.50 -8.42 5.40
C ASP A 175 -3.85 -9.06 5.05
N LEU A 176 -4.67 -8.36 4.27
CA LEU A 176 -5.99 -8.82 3.81
C LEU A 176 -5.96 -9.55 2.45
N GLY A 177 -4.78 -9.67 1.84
CA GLY A 177 -4.56 -10.32 0.55
C GLY A 177 -4.85 -9.43 -0.67
N GLU A 178 -5.01 -8.12 -0.50
CA GLU A 178 -5.19 -7.18 -1.61
C GLU A 178 -3.86 -6.94 -2.31
N ARG A 179 -3.87 -6.84 -3.65
CA ARG A 179 -2.64 -6.63 -4.42
C ARG A 179 -2.22 -5.17 -4.37
N LEU A 180 -0.99 -4.93 -3.94
CA LEU A 180 -0.35 -3.61 -3.96
C LEU A 180 0.75 -3.56 -5.02
N ARG A 181 0.94 -2.39 -5.60
CA ARG A 181 2.04 -2.08 -6.53
C ARG A 181 2.95 -1.09 -5.82
N LEU A 182 4.06 -1.57 -5.28
CA LEU A 182 4.98 -0.77 -4.47
C LEU A 182 6.28 -0.52 -5.20
N ARG A 183 7.01 0.51 -4.77
CA ARG A 183 8.41 0.72 -5.14
C ARG A 183 9.31 -0.27 -4.42
N PRO A 184 10.47 -0.65 -4.99
CA PRO A 184 11.44 -1.52 -4.31
C PRO A 184 11.84 -1.01 -2.93
N SER A 185 12.07 0.29 -2.80
CA SER A 185 12.35 0.98 -1.53
C SER A 185 11.27 0.78 -0.47
N ALA A 186 10.00 0.76 -0.86
CA ALA A 186 8.89 0.54 0.06
C ALA A 186 8.80 -0.92 0.53
N THR A 187 9.19 -1.88 -0.31
CA THR A 187 9.22 -3.30 0.06
C THR A 187 10.41 -3.64 0.95
N GLU A 188 11.55 -2.99 0.76
CA GLU A 188 12.70 -3.09 1.67
C GLU A 188 12.37 -2.52 3.06
N LEU A 189 11.52 -1.50 3.08
CA LEU A 189 11.08 -0.87 4.30
C LEU A 189 10.14 -1.76 5.13
N CYS A 190 9.11 -2.30 4.49
CA CYS A 190 8.08 -3.08 5.16
C CYS A 190 7.48 -4.08 4.18
N GLU A 191 7.42 -5.35 4.58
CA GLU A 191 6.82 -6.41 3.76
C GLU A 191 5.28 -6.38 3.80
N LEU A 192 4.70 -5.94 4.93
CA LEU A 192 3.27 -5.99 5.21
C LEU A 192 2.66 -4.60 5.30
N TRP A 193 2.34 -4.03 4.15
CA TRP A 193 1.63 -2.75 4.07
C TRP A 193 0.13 -2.92 4.32
N SER A 194 -0.41 -2.11 5.23
CA SER A 194 -1.83 -1.97 5.51
C SER A 194 -2.29 -0.52 5.37
N ASP A 195 -3.61 -0.28 5.38
CA ASP A 195 -4.17 1.08 5.35
C ASP A 195 -3.71 1.91 6.57
N ASP A 196 -3.66 1.28 7.75
CA ASP A 196 -3.19 1.88 9.00
C ASP A 196 -1.73 2.31 8.93
N PHE A 197 -0.87 1.39 8.50
CA PHE A 197 0.55 1.67 8.39
C PHE A 197 0.82 2.79 7.38
N PHE A 198 0.12 2.77 6.25
CA PHE A 198 0.21 3.83 5.27
C PHE A 198 -0.28 5.18 5.81
N GLU A 199 -1.37 5.22 6.57
CA GLU A 199 -1.88 6.44 7.21
C GLU A 199 -0.86 7.06 8.17
N GLU A 200 -0.22 6.25 9.01
CA GLU A 200 0.84 6.69 9.92
C GLU A 200 2.04 7.28 9.17
N VAL A 201 2.53 6.56 8.17
CA VAL A 201 3.62 7.01 7.29
C VAL A 201 3.26 8.36 6.67
N LEU A 202 2.05 8.48 6.13
CA LEU A 202 1.55 9.70 5.51
C LEU A 202 1.46 10.89 6.49
N MET A 203 0.95 10.66 7.70
CA MET A 203 0.88 11.70 8.75
C MET A 203 2.28 12.19 9.14
N ILE A 204 3.22 11.28 9.33
CA ILE A 204 4.59 11.62 9.73
C ILE A 204 5.32 12.36 8.59
N LEU A 205 5.17 11.90 7.35
CA LEU A 205 5.69 12.59 6.17
C LEU A 205 5.12 14.01 6.06
N SER A 206 3.81 14.17 6.25
CA SER A 206 3.15 15.48 6.19
C SER A 206 3.67 16.43 7.27
N TYR A 207 3.76 15.97 8.52
CA TYR A 207 4.28 16.75 9.64
C TYR A 207 5.74 17.17 9.44
N ARG A 208 6.62 16.22 9.08
CA ARG A 208 8.04 16.50 8.86
C ARG A 208 8.27 17.49 7.72
N THR A 209 7.52 17.33 6.63
CA THR A 209 7.58 18.26 5.50
C THR A 209 7.16 19.66 5.93
N ALA A 210 6.09 19.80 6.72
CA ALA A 210 5.66 21.08 7.27
C ALA A 210 6.77 21.74 8.11
N ARG A 211 7.37 20.96 9.02
CA ARG A 211 8.44 21.44 9.91
C ARG A 211 9.69 21.87 9.15
N ARG A 212 10.11 21.08 8.15
CA ARG A 212 11.25 21.41 7.29
C ARG A 212 11.02 22.73 6.54
N LEU A 213 9.86 22.88 5.88
CA LEU A 213 9.54 24.11 5.14
C LEU A 213 9.42 25.33 6.06
N GLN A 214 8.88 25.16 7.28
CA GLN A 214 8.85 26.23 8.27
C GLN A 214 10.27 26.67 8.67
N TRP A 215 11.17 25.72 8.89
CA TRP A 215 12.56 25.98 9.22
C TRP A 215 13.29 26.71 8.10
N GLU A 216 13.18 26.23 6.85
CA GLU A 216 13.79 26.85 5.67
C GLU A 216 13.30 28.29 5.46
N ARG A 217 12.01 28.55 5.72
CA ARG A 217 11.45 29.92 5.68
C ARG A 217 12.02 30.82 6.77
N ALA A 218 12.23 30.30 7.98
CA ALA A 218 12.82 31.06 9.08
C ALA A 218 14.30 31.39 8.81
N GLU A 219 15.07 30.45 8.25
CA GLU A 219 16.45 30.69 7.84
C GLU A 219 16.57 31.71 6.71
N ALA A 220 15.65 31.68 5.74
CA ALA A 220 15.65 32.64 4.64
C ALA A 220 15.45 34.09 5.13
N VAL A 221 14.69 34.30 6.21
CA VAL A 221 14.52 35.63 6.84
C VAL A 221 15.78 36.09 7.58
N ASN A 222 16.55 35.15 8.14
CA ASN A 222 17.73 35.46 8.95
C ASN A 222 19.03 35.58 8.16
N LYS A 223 19.06 35.25 6.86
CA LYS A 223 20.22 35.53 6.01
C LYS A 223 20.26 37.04 5.72
N PRO A 224 21.24 37.80 6.24
CA PRO A 224 21.39 39.19 5.87
C PRO A 224 21.57 39.25 4.35
N ALA A 225 20.87 40.15 3.68
CA ALA A 225 21.08 40.41 2.27
C ALA A 225 22.55 40.81 2.11
N THR A 226 23.39 39.86 1.70
CA THR A 226 24.78 40.12 1.39
C THR A 226 24.73 41.10 0.24
N LEU A 227 24.92 42.38 0.56
CA LEU A 227 25.08 43.44 -0.41
C LEU A 227 26.21 42.98 -1.33
N GLN A 228 25.87 42.58 -2.55
CA GLN A 228 26.81 42.51 -3.64
C GLN A 228 27.32 43.94 -3.84
N SER A 229 28.40 44.29 -3.14
CA SER A 229 29.18 45.47 -3.47
C SER A 229 29.81 45.19 -4.83
N CYS A 230 29.28 45.88 -5.84
CA CYS A 230 30.03 46.18 -7.05
C CYS A 230 31.29 46.98 -6.71
#